data_AF-A0AAW0PCX4-F1
#
_entry.id   AF-A0AAW0PCX4-F1
#
_cell.length_a   1.000
_cell.length_b   1.000
_cell.length_c   1.000
_cell.angle_alpha   90.00
_cell.angle_beta   90.00
_cell.angle_gamma   90.00
#
_symmetry.space_group_name_H-M   'P 1'
#
loop_
_entity.id
_entity.type
_entity.pdbx_description
1 polymer ?
#
loop_
_entity_poly.entity_id
_entity_poly.type
_entity_poly.pdbx_seq_one_letter_code
_entity_poly.pdbx_strand_id
1 'polypeptide(L)'
;MATAIMNYKPYPTEKNIAMAAEALVTAHPCLKEKSSECGWYGWKWSLQYKMGNLRTKLARAGCLEVSVNSGRRSHNNPDKDHPHHNIKKARRAEVNYLPNFPKGQDATTLENVRLQIMQEVERSEKNLLLIDKLMQMTFALRRLEIVKENPMVGDFLNRWPALRIDSQICAEFHRITNVNLQNQFYSGLDIHTPRLLILFRQKAARTGKASETLRNILKLYDQQEEQDADAKRTLVLHGLPLYLREEEPQFFRVWNIEETPEPDINNTPVGVLTIINEKQ
;
A
#
# COMPACT_ATOMS: atom_id res chain seq x y z
N MET A 1 -8.67 22.60 14.01
CA MET A 1 -7.27 22.29 13.64
C MET A 1 -6.71 21.02 14.30
N ALA A 2 -6.48 20.95 15.61
CA ALA A 2 -5.85 19.76 16.23
C ALA A 2 -6.56 18.42 15.93
N THR A 3 -7.89 18.37 15.97
CA THR A 3 -8.66 17.18 15.57
C THR A 3 -8.43 16.79 14.10
N ALA A 4 -8.35 17.77 13.20
CA ALA A 4 -8.07 17.53 11.78
C ALA A 4 -6.65 16.98 11.57
N ILE A 5 -5.66 17.51 12.30
CA ILE A 5 -4.29 16.97 12.28
C ILE A 5 -4.27 15.55 12.86
N MET A 6 -4.97 15.28 13.97
CA MET A 6 -5.08 13.93 14.55
C MET A 6 -5.67 12.91 13.57
N ASN A 7 -6.75 13.28 12.87
CA ASN A 7 -7.40 12.42 11.89
C ASN A 7 -6.52 12.16 10.65
N TYR A 8 -5.64 13.11 10.30
CA TYR A 8 -4.68 12.93 9.22
C TYR A 8 -3.47 12.10 9.66
N LYS A 9 -2.90 12.42 10.83
CA LYS A 9 -1.73 11.75 11.39
C LYS A 9 -1.66 11.96 12.91
N PRO A 10 -1.90 10.92 13.73
CA PRO A 10 -1.85 11.01 15.20
C PRO A 10 -0.47 11.41 15.75
N TYR A 11 0.60 10.98 15.07
CA TYR A 11 1.98 11.33 15.40
C TYR A 11 2.59 12.17 14.27
N PRO A 12 2.19 13.45 14.13
CA PRO A 12 2.71 14.29 13.06
C PRO A 12 4.19 14.58 13.31
N THR A 13 4.96 14.68 12.22
CA THR A 13 6.34 15.18 12.30
C THR A 13 6.33 16.69 12.51
N GLU A 14 7.46 17.26 12.90
CA GLU A 14 7.59 18.72 13.00
C GLU A 14 7.23 19.42 11.68
N LYS A 15 7.63 18.84 10.54
CA LYS A 15 7.24 19.33 9.20
C LYS A 15 5.72 19.34 9.02
N ASN A 16 5.02 18.28 9.44
CA ASN A 16 3.57 18.23 9.34
C ASN A 16 2.89 19.32 10.19
N ILE A 17 3.42 19.60 11.39
CA ILE A 17 2.90 20.64 12.28
C ILE A 17 3.17 22.05 11.69
N ALA A 18 4.35 22.27 11.11
CA ALA A 18 4.71 23.52 10.45
C ALA A 18 3.76 23.81 9.27
N MET A 19 3.54 22.83 8.39
CA MET A 19 2.59 22.96 7.26
C MET A 19 1.17 23.28 7.75
N ALA A 20 0.74 22.66 8.85
CA ALA A 20 -0.56 22.93 9.46
C ALA A 20 -0.65 24.36 10.03
N ALA A 21 0.41 24.85 10.66
CA ALA A 21 0.48 26.21 11.20
C ALA A 21 0.45 27.26 10.07
N GLU A 22 1.22 27.01 9.01
CA GLU A 22 1.22 27.86 7.81
C GLU A 22 -0.17 27.90 7.17
N ALA A 23 -0.79 26.74 6.91
CA ALA A 23 -2.13 26.68 6.35
C ALA A 23 -3.19 27.40 7.21
N LEU A 24 -3.06 27.32 8.54
CA LEU A 24 -3.94 28.02 9.48
C LEU A 24 -3.85 29.55 9.32
N VAL A 25 -2.64 30.09 9.26
CA VAL A 25 -2.42 31.54 9.12
C VAL A 25 -2.79 32.03 7.72
N THR A 26 -2.52 31.23 6.69
CA THR A 26 -2.94 31.55 5.30
C THR A 26 -4.46 31.61 5.18
N ALA A 27 -5.19 30.68 5.79
CA ALA A 27 -6.65 30.68 5.79
C ALA A 27 -7.26 31.79 6.68
N HIS A 28 -6.53 32.18 7.73
CA HIS A 28 -6.97 33.21 8.68
C HIS A 28 -5.86 34.25 8.91
N PRO A 29 -5.71 35.23 7.98
CA PRO A 29 -4.62 36.21 8.06
C PRO A 29 -4.60 37.03 9.36
N CYS A 30 -5.74 37.15 10.05
CA CYS A 30 -5.83 37.80 11.37
C CYS A 30 -5.02 37.09 12.47
N LEU A 31 -4.63 35.82 12.26
CA LEU A 31 -3.80 35.06 13.18
C LEU A 31 -2.30 35.29 12.96
N LYS A 32 -1.88 36.03 11.93
CA LYS A 32 -0.46 36.22 11.58
C LYS A 32 0.31 36.94 12.69
N GLU A 33 1.39 36.32 13.16
CA GLU A 33 2.29 36.88 14.16
C GLU A 33 3.13 38.01 13.55
N LYS A 34 3.07 39.21 14.13
CA LYS A 34 3.78 40.39 13.62
C LYS A 34 5.30 40.33 13.85
N SER A 35 5.74 39.55 14.83
CA SER A 35 7.15 39.44 15.26
C SER A 35 7.89 38.26 14.64
N SER A 36 7.23 37.45 13.82
CA SER A 36 7.82 36.27 13.18
C SER A 36 7.97 36.51 11.69
N GLU A 37 9.16 36.24 11.14
CA GLU A 37 9.45 36.36 9.69
C GLU A 37 8.46 35.55 8.83
N CYS A 38 8.10 34.34 9.29
CA CYS A 38 7.11 33.50 8.61
C CYS A 38 5.66 33.73 9.09
N GLY A 39 5.45 34.41 10.22
CA GLY A 39 4.13 34.76 10.74
C GLY A 39 3.30 33.62 11.33
N TRP A 40 3.80 32.38 11.33
CA TRP A 40 3.11 31.18 11.84
C TRP A 40 3.91 30.37 12.88
N TYR A 41 5.11 30.84 13.26
CA TYR A 41 6.03 30.05 14.07
C TYR A 41 5.50 29.73 15.48
N GLY A 42 4.89 30.69 16.19
CA GLY A 42 4.28 30.43 17.50
C GLY A 42 3.05 29.52 17.42
N TRP A 43 2.28 29.58 16.33
CA TRP A 43 1.21 28.62 16.04
C TRP A 43 1.73 27.19 15.90
N LYS A 44 2.94 26.96 15.34
CA LYS A 44 3.59 25.63 15.31
C LYS A 44 3.67 25.03 16.72
N TRP A 45 4.18 25.80 17.68
CA TRP A 45 4.35 25.36 19.07
C TRP A 45 3.02 25.15 19.78
N SER A 46 2.06 26.06 19.58
CA SER A 46 0.72 25.94 20.15
C SER A 46 -0.02 24.71 19.62
N LEU A 47 0.10 24.42 18.32
CA LEU A 47 -0.44 23.20 17.73
C LEU A 47 0.25 21.95 18.26
N GLN A 48 1.58 21.96 18.41
CA GLN A 48 2.32 20.84 18.99
C GLN A 48 1.86 20.52 20.42
N TYR A 49 1.70 21.53 21.26
CA TYR A 49 1.21 21.38 22.63
C TYR A 49 -0.25 20.89 22.66
N LYS A 50 -1.12 21.50 21.86
CA LYS A 50 -2.53 21.11 21.74
C LYS A 50 -2.70 19.67 21.26
N MET A 51 -1.87 19.24 20.32
CA MET A 51 -1.81 17.86 19.83
C MET A 51 -1.34 16.89 20.92
N GLY A 52 -0.35 17.26 21.73
CA GLY A 52 0.07 16.49 22.90
C GLY A 52 -1.08 16.24 23.87
N ASN A 53 -1.79 17.31 24.26
CA ASN A 53 -2.93 17.21 25.18
C ASN A 53 -4.09 16.38 24.61
N LEU A 54 -4.41 16.57 23.33
CA LEU A 54 -5.46 15.81 22.65
C LEU A 54 -5.12 14.31 22.61
N ARG A 55 -3.87 13.95 22.29
CA ARG A 55 -3.40 12.56 22.35
C ARG A 55 -3.55 11.95 23.73
N THR A 56 -3.15 12.67 24.78
CA THR A 56 -3.29 12.17 26.16
C THR A 56 -4.76 11.93 26.53
N LYS A 57 -5.67 12.83 26.12
CA LYS A 57 -7.11 12.64 26.33
C LYS A 57 -7.66 11.43 25.55
N LEU A 58 -7.25 11.28 24.29
CA LEU A 58 -7.67 10.15 23.45
C LEU A 58 -7.14 8.81 23.97
N ALA A 59 -5.91 8.77 24.46
CA ALA A 59 -5.34 7.57 25.08
C ALA A 59 -6.13 7.16 26.33
N ARG A 60 -6.50 8.12 27.19
CA ARG A 60 -7.36 7.87 28.35
C ARG A 60 -8.78 7.43 27.96
N ALA A 61 -9.28 7.89 26.82
CA ALA A 61 -10.57 7.47 26.26
C ALA A 61 -10.51 6.12 25.54
N GLY A 62 -9.38 5.40 25.58
CA GLY A 62 -9.25 4.07 24.99
C GLY A 62 -8.91 4.05 23.50
N CYS A 63 -8.48 5.17 22.91
CA CYS A 63 -8.08 5.19 21.51
C CYS A 63 -6.80 4.35 21.30
N LEU A 64 -6.95 3.23 20.60
CA LEU A 64 -5.91 2.22 20.42
C LEU A 64 -4.66 2.80 19.74
N GLU A 65 -4.85 3.61 18.70
CA GLU A 65 -3.75 4.18 17.92
C GLU A 65 -2.74 4.98 18.75
N VAL A 66 -3.22 5.65 19.80
CA VAL A 66 -2.38 6.45 20.71
C VAL A 66 -2.04 5.71 22.01
N SER A 67 -2.88 4.76 22.44
CA SER A 67 -2.71 4.05 23.70
C SER A 67 -1.71 2.90 23.62
N VAL A 68 -1.48 2.32 22.44
CA VAL A 68 -0.46 1.26 22.22
C VAL A 68 0.93 1.67 22.68
N ASN A 69 1.24 2.97 22.60
CA ASN A 69 2.52 3.52 23.05
C ASN A 69 2.48 4.05 24.49
N SER A 70 1.30 4.07 25.12
CA SER A 70 1.08 4.59 26.47
C SER A 70 1.33 3.50 27.52
N GLY A 71 1.81 3.90 28.71
CA GLY A 71 2.07 2.95 29.80
C GLY A 71 3.29 2.06 29.56
N ARG A 72 4.31 2.53 28.84
CA ARG A 72 5.61 1.84 28.82
C ARG A 72 6.30 1.97 30.17
N ARG A 73 7.23 1.06 30.45
CA ARG A 73 8.12 1.16 31.60
C ARG A 73 8.66 2.58 31.72
N SER A 74 8.41 3.20 32.86
CA SER A 74 8.87 4.55 33.19
C SER A 74 9.25 4.58 34.66
N HIS A 75 9.92 5.64 35.10
CA HIS A 75 10.21 5.85 36.51
C HIS A 75 8.95 5.70 37.39
N ASN A 76 7.79 6.13 36.89
CA ASN A 76 6.52 6.09 37.62
C ASN A 76 5.71 4.80 37.35
N ASN A 77 6.24 3.89 36.54
CA ASN A 77 5.58 2.62 36.21
C ASN A 77 6.64 1.54 35.88
N PRO A 78 7.43 1.11 36.88
CA PRO A 78 8.62 0.28 36.67
C PRO A 78 8.26 -1.15 36.23
N ASP A 79 7.09 -1.67 36.60
CA ASP A 79 6.70 -3.06 36.37
C ASP A 79 6.16 -3.32 34.96
N LYS A 80 5.89 -2.27 34.18
CA LYS A 80 5.36 -2.43 32.81
C LYS A 80 6.42 -2.86 31.81
N ASP A 81 5.96 -3.34 30.66
CA ASP A 81 6.82 -3.76 29.55
C ASP A 81 7.73 -2.62 29.07
N HIS A 82 8.93 -2.99 28.65
CA HIS A 82 9.88 -2.03 28.09
C HIS A 82 9.29 -1.31 26.88
N PRO A 83 9.68 -0.03 26.66
CA PRO A 83 9.45 0.61 25.39
C PRO A 83 9.95 -0.32 24.27
N HIS A 84 9.02 -0.80 23.43
CA HIS A 84 9.27 -1.64 22.24
C HIS A 84 9.28 -3.16 22.40
N HIS A 85 8.85 -3.73 23.53
CA HIS A 85 8.66 -5.18 23.61
C HIS A 85 7.45 -5.62 22.75
N ASN A 86 7.68 -6.48 21.75
CA ASN A 86 6.70 -7.19 20.91
C ASN A 86 5.60 -6.38 20.20
N ILE A 87 5.69 -5.05 20.15
CA ILE A 87 4.74 -4.22 19.40
C ILE A 87 5.42 -3.69 18.15
N LYS A 88 4.84 -3.99 16.99
CA LYS A 88 5.22 -3.35 15.71
C LYS A 88 5.16 -1.83 15.89
N LYS A 89 5.92 -1.07 15.10
CA LYS A 89 5.85 0.40 15.08
C LYS A 89 5.23 0.88 13.77
N ALA A 90 4.51 1.98 13.84
CA ALA A 90 4.03 2.67 12.64
C ALA A 90 5.22 3.06 11.75
N ARG A 91 5.18 2.66 10.49
CA ARG A 91 6.13 3.14 9.48
C ARG A 91 5.71 4.52 8.97
N ARG A 92 6.64 5.25 8.35
CA ARG A 92 6.48 6.66 7.94
C ARG A 92 5.24 6.93 7.06
N ALA A 93 4.76 5.93 6.32
CA ALA A 93 3.61 6.00 5.41
C ALA A 93 2.33 5.34 5.95
N GLU A 94 2.35 4.74 7.14
CA GLU A 94 1.15 4.14 7.74
C GLU A 94 0.36 5.25 8.47
N VAL A 95 -0.69 5.76 7.82
CA VAL A 95 -1.58 6.79 8.36
C VAL A 95 -2.64 6.20 9.29
N ASN A 96 -3.07 4.96 9.03
CA ASN A 96 -4.00 4.23 9.88
C ASN A 96 -3.28 3.06 10.56
N TYR A 97 -2.48 3.36 11.58
CA TYR A 97 -1.58 2.39 12.18
C TYR A 97 -2.33 1.34 13.02
N LEU A 98 -3.16 1.80 13.95
CA LEU A 98 -4.04 0.94 14.73
C LEU A 98 -5.37 1.67 15.03
N PRO A 99 -6.25 1.79 14.04
CA PRO A 99 -7.50 2.53 14.20
C PRO A 99 -8.41 1.85 15.23
N ASN A 100 -9.31 2.65 15.82
CA ASN A 100 -10.37 2.11 16.68
C ASN A 100 -11.37 1.29 15.85
N PHE A 101 -12.08 0.38 16.53
CA PHE A 101 -13.22 -0.29 15.92
C PHE A 101 -14.32 0.71 15.54
N PRO A 102 -15.11 0.40 14.48
CA PRO A 102 -16.27 1.20 14.12
C PRO A 102 -17.23 1.36 15.31
N LYS A 103 -17.99 2.45 15.33
CA LYS A 103 -18.91 2.76 16.44
C LYS A 103 -19.92 1.63 16.64
N GLY A 104 -20.01 1.11 17.87
CA GLY A 104 -20.92 0.03 18.23
C GLY A 104 -20.43 -1.37 17.84
N GLN A 105 -19.18 -1.51 17.38
CA GLN A 105 -18.56 -2.80 17.09
C GLN A 105 -17.51 -3.12 18.16
N ASP A 106 -17.36 -4.40 18.45
CA ASP A 106 -16.28 -4.95 19.28
C ASP A 106 -15.54 -6.07 18.52
N ALA A 107 -14.53 -6.69 19.16
CA ALA A 107 -13.75 -7.73 18.51
C ALA A 107 -14.61 -8.96 18.13
N THR A 108 -15.61 -9.29 18.96
CA THR A 108 -16.49 -10.44 18.76
C THR A 108 -17.46 -10.19 17.60
N THR A 109 -18.05 -9.00 17.52
CA THR A 109 -18.93 -8.66 16.39
C THR A 109 -18.16 -8.62 15.08
N LEU A 110 -16.94 -8.07 15.08
CA LEU A 110 -16.08 -8.05 13.88
C LEU A 110 -15.58 -9.45 13.49
N GLU A 111 -15.42 -10.37 14.44
CA GLU A 111 -15.10 -11.76 14.15
C GLU A 111 -16.25 -12.47 13.42
N ASN A 112 -17.51 -12.19 13.79
CA ASN A 112 -18.66 -12.68 13.04
C ASN A 112 -18.70 -12.15 11.59
N VAL A 113 -18.27 -10.90 11.40
CA VAL A 113 -18.15 -10.29 10.06
C VAL A 113 -17.04 -10.96 9.26
N ARG A 114 -15.92 -11.32 9.90
CA ARG A 114 -14.85 -12.11 9.26
C ARG A 114 -15.35 -13.45 8.74
N LEU A 115 -16.20 -14.15 9.51
CA LEU A 115 -16.82 -15.40 9.06
C LEU A 115 -17.70 -15.19 7.81
N GLN A 116 -18.42 -14.07 7.72
CA GLN A 116 -19.17 -13.72 6.50
C GLN A 116 -18.25 -13.49 5.30
N ILE A 117 -17.09 -12.86 5.50
CA ILE A 117 -16.08 -12.68 4.44
C ILE A 117 -15.60 -14.04 3.93
N MET A 118 -15.29 -14.98 4.83
CA MET A 118 -14.86 -16.33 4.42
C MET A 118 -15.91 -17.02 3.56
N GLN A 119 -17.17 -17.03 4.02
CA GLN A 119 -18.28 -17.63 3.29
C GLN A 119 -18.48 -17.00 1.91
N GLU A 120 -18.35 -15.69 1.79
CA GLU A 120 -18.51 -15.00 0.50
C GLU A 120 -17.34 -15.29 -0.45
N VAL A 121 -16.12 -15.44 0.06
CA VAL A 121 -14.94 -15.79 -0.76
C VAL A 121 -15.03 -17.24 -1.28
N GLU A 122 -15.64 -18.15 -0.53
CA GLU A 122 -15.81 -19.56 -0.93
C GLU A 122 -16.86 -19.74 -2.04
N ARG A 123 -17.70 -18.74 -2.30
CA ARG A 123 -18.69 -18.83 -3.38
C ARG A 123 -18.03 -18.91 -4.76
N SER A 124 -18.68 -19.67 -5.65
CA SER A 124 -18.31 -19.79 -7.06
C SER A 124 -18.34 -18.42 -7.74
N GLU A 125 -19.45 -17.69 -7.56
CA GLU A 125 -19.58 -16.28 -7.96
C GLU A 125 -19.49 -15.39 -6.72
N LYS A 126 -18.38 -14.65 -6.61
CA LYS A 126 -18.07 -13.81 -5.44
C LYS A 126 -18.70 -12.43 -5.61
N ASN A 127 -19.44 -11.96 -4.61
CA ASN A 127 -19.89 -10.58 -4.59
C ASN A 127 -18.76 -9.64 -4.12
N LEU A 128 -17.98 -9.12 -5.07
CA LEU A 128 -16.82 -8.26 -4.78
C LEU A 128 -17.20 -6.97 -4.04
N LEU A 129 -18.38 -6.40 -4.29
CA LEU A 129 -18.86 -5.19 -3.60
C LEU A 129 -19.17 -5.49 -2.12
N LEU A 130 -19.79 -6.65 -1.84
CA LEU A 130 -20.04 -7.07 -0.48
C LEU A 130 -18.72 -7.37 0.25
N ILE A 131 -17.80 -8.09 -0.39
CA ILE A 131 -16.47 -8.38 0.17
C ILE A 131 -15.76 -7.07 0.53
N ASP A 132 -15.75 -6.07 -0.36
CA ASP A 132 -15.10 -4.78 -0.09
C ASP A 132 -15.69 -4.08 1.14
N LYS A 133 -17.03 -4.04 1.24
CA LYS A 133 -17.72 -3.45 2.39
C LYS A 133 -17.40 -4.17 3.70
N LEU A 134 -17.42 -5.51 3.70
CA LEU A 134 -17.12 -6.31 4.88
C LEU A 134 -15.64 -6.17 5.28
N MET A 135 -14.74 -6.15 4.30
CA MET A 135 -13.32 -5.92 4.49
C MET A 135 -13.07 -4.52 5.07
N GLN A 136 -13.73 -3.48 4.58
CA GLN A 136 -13.64 -2.13 5.15
C GLN A 136 -14.06 -2.11 6.61
N MET A 137 -15.17 -2.77 6.96
CA MET A 137 -15.68 -2.80 8.34
C MET A 137 -14.72 -3.52 9.31
N THR A 138 -14.01 -4.53 8.82
CA THR A 138 -13.09 -5.37 9.62
C THR A 138 -11.63 -4.91 9.59
N PHE A 139 -11.32 -3.80 8.92
CA PHE A 139 -9.96 -3.28 8.79
C PHE A 139 -9.24 -3.10 10.14
N ALA A 140 -9.93 -2.52 11.13
CA ALA A 140 -9.36 -2.29 12.45
C ALA A 140 -9.03 -3.61 13.20
N LEU A 141 -9.84 -4.67 13.00
CA LEU A 141 -9.58 -5.99 13.56
C LEU A 141 -8.32 -6.61 12.94
N ARG A 142 -8.19 -6.56 11.60
CA ARG A 142 -6.97 -7.01 10.92
C ARG A 142 -5.72 -6.28 11.38
N ARG A 143 -5.79 -4.95 11.51
CA ARG A 143 -4.67 -4.15 12.02
C ARG A 143 -4.29 -4.52 13.45
N LEU A 144 -5.28 -4.79 14.30
CA LEU A 144 -5.04 -5.25 15.66
C LEU A 144 -4.26 -6.56 15.69
N GLU A 145 -4.69 -7.54 14.91
CA GLU A 145 -4.04 -8.84 14.77
C GLU A 145 -2.58 -8.69 14.30
N ILE A 146 -2.34 -7.96 13.19
CA ILE A 146 -0.99 -7.73 12.66
C ILE A 146 -0.08 -7.03 13.67
N VAL A 147 -0.59 -6.02 14.36
CA VAL A 147 0.21 -5.16 15.25
C VAL A 147 0.52 -5.85 16.58
N LYS A 148 -0.43 -6.60 17.13
CA LYS A 148 -0.30 -7.23 18.46
C LYS A 148 0.22 -8.66 18.40
N GLU A 149 -0.26 -9.46 17.44
CA GLU A 149 0.02 -10.89 17.40
C GLU A 149 1.20 -11.21 16.48
N ASN A 150 1.51 -10.32 15.54
CA ASN A 150 2.59 -10.48 14.54
C ASN A 150 2.58 -11.89 13.90
N PRO A 151 1.44 -12.32 13.32
CA PRO A 151 1.29 -13.67 12.79
C PRO A 151 2.18 -13.90 11.58
N MET A 152 2.45 -15.18 11.28
CA MET A 152 3.07 -15.54 10.00
C MET A 152 2.14 -15.18 8.84
N VAL A 153 2.73 -14.76 7.70
CA VAL A 153 1.96 -14.30 6.53
C VAL A 153 1.02 -15.39 6.01
N GLY A 154 1.46 -16.65 5.98
CA GLY A 154 0.63 -17.78 5.55
C GLY A 154 -0.63 -17.95 6.41
N ASP A 155 -0.47 -17.98 7.72
CA ASP A 155 -1.58 -18.12 8.67
C ASP A 155 -2.54 -16.93 8.60
N PHE A 156 -1.99 -15.72 8.48
CA PHE A 156 -2.78 -14.50 8.34
C PHE A 156 -3.63 -14.52 7.06
N LEU A 157 -3.04 -14.92 5.93
CA LEU A 157 -3.79 -15.04 4.67
C LEU A 157 -4.82 -16.17 4.74
N ASN A 158 -4.56 -17.27 5.44
CA ASN A 158 -5.56 -18.33 5.65
C ASN A 158 -6.76 -17.82 6.45
N ARG A 159 -6.53 -16.98 7.46
CA ARG A 159 -7.58 -16.35 8.27
C ARG A 159 -8.35 -15.25 7.52
N TRP A 160 -7.68 -14.56 6.59
CA TRP A 160 -8.22 -13.46 5.78
C TRP A 160 -8.09 -13.74 4.27
N PRO A 161 -8.82 -14.74 3.73
CA PRO A 161 -8.62 -15.22 2.37
C PRO A 161 -8.97 -14.17 1.30
N ALA A 162 -9.83 -13.20 1.62
CA ALA A 162 -10.14 -12.07 0.74
C ALA A 162 -8.91 -11.24 0.36
N LEU A 163 -7.84 -11.23 1.17
CA LEU A 163 -6.60 -10.52 0.83
C LEU A 163 -5.83 -11.14 -0.34
N ARG A 164 -6.22 -12.35 -0.80
CA ARG A 164 -5.72 -12.95 -2.04
C ARG A 164 -6.42 -12.44 -3.29
N ILE A 165 -7.44 -11.59 -3.14
CA ILE A 165 -8.13 -10.93 -4.25
C ILE A 165 -7.43 -9.60 -4.54
N ASP A 166 -7.03 -9.38 -5.79
CA ASP A 166 -6.26 -8.19 -6.22
C ASP A 166 -6.90 -6.86 -5.81
N SER A 167 -8.22 -6.73 -5.96
CA SER A 167 -8.93 -5.52 -5.57
C SER A 167 -8.86 -5.27 -4.05
N GLN A 168 -8.85 -6.34 -3.24
CA GLN A 168 -8.82 -6.23 -1.79
C GLN A 168 -7.42 -5.96 -1.24
N ILE A 169 -6.35 -6.48 -1.85
CA ILE A 169 -4.99 -6.10 -1.44
C ILE A 169 -4.71 -4.64 -1.77
N CYS A 170 -5.17 -4.15 -2.92
CA CYS A 170 -5.10 -2.73 -3.29
C CYS A 170 -5.92 -1.86 -2.32
N ALA A 171 -7.14 -2.27 -1.99
CA ALA A 171 -7.98 -1.56 -1.03
C ALA A 171 -7.35 -1.56 0.37
N GLU A 172 -6.75 -2.66 0.81
CA GLU A 172 -6.08 -2.75 2.11
C GLU A 172 -4.85 -1.84 2.17
N PHE A 173 -4.03 -1.82 1.11
CA PHE A 173 -2.92 -0.88 0.99
C PHE A 173 -3.40 0.57 1.06
N HIS A 174 -4.49 0.89 0.36
CA HIS A 174 -5.10 2.22 0.42
C HIS A 174 -5.59 2.56 1.83
N ARG A 175 -6.26 1.62 2.53
CA ARG A 175 -6.69 1.84 3.93
C ARG A 175 -5.51 2.10 4.86
N ILE A 176 -4.33 1.51 4.61
CA ILE A 176 -3.14 1.73 5.45
C ILE A 176 -2.45 3.06 5.15
N THR A 177 -2.37 3.44 3.87
CA THR A 177 -1.46 4.49 3.38
C THR A 177 -2.16 5.73 2.80
N ASN A 178 -3.47 5.66 2.53
CA ASN A 178 -4.26 6.59 1.71
C ASN A 178 -3.74 6.77 0.28
N VAL A 179 -2.92 5.85 -0.21
CA VAL A 179 -2.36 5.88 -1.56
C VAL A 179 -3.08 4.87 -2.44
N ASN A 180 -3.39 5.24 -3.68
CA ASN A 180 -3.86 4.28 -4.68
C ASN A 180 -2.63 3.56 -5.27
N LEU A 181 -2.43 2.30 -4.85
CA LEU A 181 -1.27 1.48 -5.22
C LEU A 181 -1.15 1.36 -6.74
N GLN A 182 -2.23 0.98 -7.41
CA GLN A 182 -2.26 0.71 -8.83
C GLN A 182 -1.93 1.95 -9.66
N ASN A 183 -2.57 3.08 -9.34
CA ASN A 183 -2.30 4.35 -10.01
C ASN A 183 -0.86 4.82 -9.79
N GLN A 184 -0.34 4.69 -8.57
CA GLN A 184 1.04 5.11 -8.28
C GLN A 184 2.05 4.21 -9.00
N PHE A 185 1.79 2.91 -9.04
CA PHE A 185 2.62 1.94 -9.76
C PHE A 185 2.64 2.23 -11.26
N TYR A 186 1.47 2.36 -11.89
CA TYR A 186 1.37 2.68 -13.31
C TYR A 186 1.96 4.05 -13.66
N SER A 187 1.70 5.08 -12.85
CA SER A 187 2.32 6.39 -13.06
C SER A 187 3.84 6.31 -13.01
N GLY A 188 4.40 5.55 -12.06
CA GLY A 188 5.85 5.32 -11.99
C GLY A 188 6.39 4.61 -13.23
N LEU A 189 5.70 3.56 -13.70
CA LEU A 189 6.07 2.88 -14.94
C LEU A 189 6.02 3.85 -16.12
N ASP A 190 4.91 4.55 -16.32
CA ASP A 190 4.70 5.45 -17.45
C ASP A 190 5.77 6.55 -17.54
N ILE A 191 6.14 7.15 -16.40
CA ILE A 191 7.19 8.18 -16.32
C ILE A 191 8.55 7.61 -16.76
N HIS A 192 8.84 6.35 -16.44
CA HIS A 192 10.14 5.74 -16.72
C HIS A 192 10.20 4.96 -18.05
N THR A 193 9.04 4.59 -18.62
CA THR A 193 8.90 3.81 -19.85
C THR A 193 9.77 4.34 -20.99
N PRO A 194 9.75 5.63 -21.38
CA PRO A 194 10.52 6.11 -22.53
C PRO A 194 12.02 5.84 -22.39
N ARG A 195 12.57 6.01 -21.17
CA ARG A 195 13.99 5.78 -20.90
C ARG A 195 14.32 4.30 -20.89
N LEU A 196 13.45 3.47 -20.32
CA LEU A 196 13.62 2.01 -20.27
C LEU A 196 13.61 1.41 -21.68
N LEU A 197 12.72 1.86 -22.57
CA LEU A 197 12.68 1.41 -23.96
C LEU A 197 13.99 1.64 -24.72
N ILE A 198 14.61 2.82 -24.52
CA ILE A 198 15.92 3.10 -25.11
C ILE A 198 16.98 2.13 -24.61
N LEU A 199 17.01 1.88 -23.29
CA LEU A 199 17.95 0.95 -22.68
C LEU A 199 17.73 -0.50 -23.15
N PHE A 200 16.48 -0.92 -23.29
CA PHE A 200 16.13 -2.25 -23.78
C PHE A 200 16.56 -2.43 -25.23
N ARG A 201 16.33 -1.45 -26.11
CA ARG A 201 16.80 -1.50 -27.51
C ARG A 201 18.34 -1.55 -27.59
N GLN A 202 19.04 -0.76 -26.78
CA GLN A 202 20.52 -0.82 -26.70
C GLN A 202 21.03 -2.18 -26.21
N LYS A 203 20.32 -2.80 -25.27
CA LYS A 203 20.66 -4.15 -24.77
C LYS A 203 20.34 -5.22 -25.82
N ALA A 204 19.21 -5.14 -26.50
CA ALA A 204 18.77 -6.06 -27.54
C ALA A 204 19.68 -6.06 -28.79
N ALA A 205 20.38 -4.94 -29.05
CA ALA A 205 21.39 -4.86 -30.11
C ALA A 205 22.67 -5.67 -29.80
N ARG A 206 22.85 -6.16 -28.58
CA ARG A 206 24.00 -6.99 -28.19
C ARG A 206 23.73 -8.48 -28.45
N THR A 207 24.76 -9.29 -28.27
CA THR A 207 24.68 -10.75 -28.33
C THR A 207 24.30 -11.35 -26.96
N GLY A 208 23.92 -12.63 -26.96
CA GLY A 208 23.59 -13.39 -25.76
C GLY A 208 22.09 -13.59 -25.55
N LYS A 209 21.75 -14.63 -24.78
CA LYS A 209 20.35 -15.12 -24.61
C LYS A 209 19.38 -14.02 -24.18
N ALA A 210 19.71 -13.24 -23.14
CA ALA A 210 18.84 -12.16 -22.66
C ALA A 210 18.64 -11.03 -23.71
N SER A 211 19.67 -10.75 -24.50
CA SER A 211 19.58 -9.75 -25.58
C SER A 211 18.67 -10.24 -26.71
N GLU A 212 18.73 -11.53 -27.04
CA GLU A 212 17.85 -12.18 -28.03
C GLU A 212 16.39 -12.19 -27.55
N THR A 213 16.14 -12.57 -26.29
CA THR A 213 14.79 -12.53 -25.71
C THR A 213 14.23 -11.10 -25.70
N LEU A 214 15.01 -10.10 -25.30
CA LEU A 214 14.58 -8.69 -25.37
C LEU A 214 14.27 -8.25 -26.80
N ARG A 215 15.05 -8.71 -27.79
CA ARG A 215 14.80 -8.40 -29.21
C ARG A 215 13.46 -8.97 -29.67
N ASN A 216 13.15 -10.21 -29.28
CA ASN A 216 11.87 -10.85 -29.62
C ASN A 216 10.69 -10.11 -28.99
N ILE A 217 10.77 -9.77 -27.70
CA ILE A 217 9.71 -9.02 -27.02
C ILE A 217 9.51 -7.64 -27.67
N LEU A 218 10.59 -6.93 -27.99
CA LEU A 218 10.52 -5.63 -28.68
C LEU A 218 9.91 -5.75 -30.07
N LYS A 219 10.25 -6.81 -30.83
CA LYS A 219 9.68 -7.07 -32.16
C LYS A 219 8.17 -7.27 -32.08
N LEU A 220 7.71 -8.10 -31.13
CA LEU A 220 6.27 -8.33 -30.91
C LEU A 220 5.55 -7.03 -30.55
N TYR A 221 6.15 -6.21 -29.69
CA TYR A 221 5.59 -4.90 -29.35
C TYR A 221 5.53 -3.92 -30.53
N ASP A 222 6.59 -3.85 -31.33
CA ASP A 222 6.65 -2.96 -32.50
C ASP A 222 5.66 -3.41 -33.61
N GLN A 223 5.19 -4.66 -33.59
CA GLN A 223 4.20 -5.21 -34.53
C GLN A 223 2.73 -4.92 -34.14
N GLN A 224 2.46 -4.48 -32.91
CA GLN A 224 1.08 -4.16 -32.49
C GLN A 224 0.57 -2.89 -33.18
N GLU A 225 -0.62 -2.95 -33.80
CA GLU A 225 -1.23 -1.81 -34.48
C GLU A 225 -1.56 -0.66 -33.52
N GLU A 226 -1.95 -0.98 -32.28
CA GLU A 226 -2.30 0.00 -31.25
C GLU A 226 -1.37 -0.11 -30.03
N GLN A 227 -0.47 0.86 -29.88
CA GLN A 227 0.48 0.94 -28.77
C GLN A 227 -0.11 1.71 -27.59
N ASP A 228 -1.10 1.11 -26.94
CA ASP A 228 -1.73 1.68 -25.75
C ASP A 228 -0.79 1.71 -24.53
N ALA A 229 -1.30 2.25 -23.41
CA ALA A 229 -0.53 2.36 -22.18
C ALA A 229 -0.19 0.98 -21.57
N ASP A 230 -1.07 0.00 -21.73
CA ASP A 230 -0.93 -1.31 -21.10
C ASP A 230 0.05 -2.21 -21.86
N ALA A 231 0.10 -2.11 -23.19
CA ALA A 231 1.14 -2.71 -24.02
C ALA A 231 2.54 -2.20 -23.62
N LYS A 232 2.68 -0.88 -23.42
CA LYS A 232 3.94 -0.27 -22.96
C LYS A 232 4.36 -0.76 -21.59
N ARG A 233 3.43 -0.78 -20.63
CA ARG A 233 3.68 -1.27 -19.26
C ARG A 233 4.06 -2.75 -19.28
N THR A 234 3.37 -3.56 -20.09
CA THR A 234 3.66 -4.99 -20.25
C THR A 234 5.08 -5.20 -20.78
N LEU A 235 5.46 -4.51 -21.86
CA LEU A 235 6.83 -4.54 -22.39
C LEU A 235 7.86 -4.16 -21.32
N VAL A 236 7.59 -3.13 -20.53
CA VAL A 236 8.49 -2.71 -19.44
C VAL A 236 8.64 -3.80 -18.39
N LEU A 237 7.54 -4.40 -17.94
CA LEU A 237 7.55 -5.44 -16.91
C LEU A 237 8.25 -6.72 -17.38
N HIS A 238 8.09 -7.10 -18.64
CA HIS A 238 8.81 -8.25 -19.23
C HIS A 238 10.29 -7.96 -19.47
N GLY A 239 10.64 -6.73 -19.86
CA GLY A 239 12.01 -6.36 -20.20
C GLY A 239 12.89 -6.08 -18.99
N LEU A 240 12.33 -5.62 -17.87
CA LEU A 240 13.12 -5.19 -16.71
C LEU A 240 13.95 -6.32 -16.08
N PRO A 241 13.39 -7.53 -15.79
CA PRO A 241 14.18 -8.65 -15.25
C PRO A 241 15.32 -9.07 -16.20
N LEU A 242 15.04 -9.10 -17.51
CA LEU A 242 16.04 -9.44 -18.54
C LEU A 242 17.17 -8.41 -18.61
N TYR A 243 16.84 -7.13 -18.47
CA TYR A 243 17.80 -6.04 -18.46
C TYR A 243 18.68 -6.06 -17.21
N LEU A 244 18.08 -6.32 -16.03
CA LEU A 244 18.76 -6.43 -14.74
C LEU A 244 19.49 -7.77 -14.54
N ARG A 245 19.29 -8.74 -15.45
CA ARG A 245 19.87 -10.09 -15.40
C ARG A 245 19.37 -10.91 -14.21
N GLU A 246 18.11 -10.74 -13.85
CA GLU A 246 17.45 -11.56 -12.84
C GLU A 246 17.28 -13.00 -13.38
N GLU A 247 17.47 -13.99 -12.51
CA GLU A 247 17.62 -15.41 -12.90
C GLU A 247 16.31 -16.10 -13.31
N GLU A 248 15.16 -15.41 -13.31
CA GLU A 248 13.86 -16.01 -13.63
C GLU A 248 13.16 -15.39 -14.85
N PRO A 249 13.68 -15.59 -16.08
CA PRO A 249 12.93 -15.34 -17.30
C PRO A 249 11.74 -16.30 -17.48
N GLN A 250 11.54 -17.27 -16.58
CA GLN A 250 10.41 -18.20 -16.60
C GLN A 250 9.15 -17.62 -15.95
N PHE A 251 9.29 -16.58 -15.11
CA PHE A 251 8.14 -15.98 -14.44
C PHE A 251 7.25 -15.19 -15.40
N PHE A 252 7.80 -14.64 -16.48
CA PHE A 252 7.02 -13.94 -17.51
C PHE A 252 7.13 -14.69 -18.83
N ARG A 253 6.04 -15.33 -19.28
CA ARG A 253 5.98 -16.06 -20.55
C ARG A 253 5.08 -15.34 -21.54
N VAL A 254 5.45 -15.42 -22.81
CA VAL A 254 4.65 -14.93 -23.93
C VAL A 254 4.21 -16.14 -24.73
N TRP A 255 2.92 -16.27 -25.00
CA TRP A 255 2.36 -17.31 -25.85
C TRP A 255 1.57 -16.67 -26.99
N ASN A 256 1.97 -17.02 -28.21
CA ASN A 256 1.25 -16.70 -29.42
C ASN A 256 0.41 -17.92 -29.82
N ILE A 257 -0.92 -17.75 -29.81
CA ILE A 257 -1.88 -18.83 -30.14
C ILE A 257 -1.68 -19.33 -31.58
N GLU A 258 -1.17 -18.49 -32.47
CA GLU A 258 -0.96 -18.85 -33.87
C GLU A 258 0.32 -19.68 -34.08
N GLU A 259 1.30 -19.59 -33.18
CA GLU A 259 2.56 -20.34 -33.27
C GLU A 259 2.45 -21.74 -32.64
N THR A 260 1.77 -21.86 -31.49
CA THR A 260 1.56 -23.15 -30.82
C THR A 260 0.15 -23.26 -30.24
N PRO A 261 -0.50 -24.44 -30.31
CA PRO A 261 -1.86 -24.62 -29.81
C PRO A 261 -1.97 -24.58 -28.28
N GLU A 262 -0.85 -24.77 -27.58
CA GLU A 262 -0.76 -24.71 -26.12
C GLU A 262 0.49 -23.94 -25.69
N PRO A 263 0.45 -23.21 -24.56
CA PRO A 263 1.61 -22.53 -24.00
C PRO A 263 2.56 -23.55 -23.33
N ASP A 264 3.87 -23.41 -23.55
CA ASP A 264 4.87 -24.22 -22.82
C ASP A 264 4.98 -23.74 -21.36
N ILE A 265 4.21 -24.36 -20.47
CA ILE A 265 4.16 -24.06 -19.03
C ILE A 265 4.57 -25.23 -18.13
N ASN A 266 4.94 -26.38 -18.71
CA ASN A 266 5.13 -27.65 -17.97
C ASN A 266 6.22 -27.60 -16.88
N ASN A 267 7.19 -26.69 -16.99
CA ASN A 267 8.28 -26.52 -16.01
C ASN A 267 8.17 -25.22 -15.19
N THR A 268 7.01 -24.55 -15.18
CA THR A 268 6.84 -23.25 -14.51
C THR A 268 5.91 -23.41 -13.31
N PRO A 269 6.43 -23.44 -12.06
CA PRO A 269 5.57 -23.60 -10.89
C PRO A 269 4.64 -22.40 -10.67
N VAL A 270 5.09 -21.18 -11.00
CA VAL A 270 4.29 -19.93 -11.02
C VAL A 270 4.84 -19.00 -12.10
N GLY A 271 3.95 -18.43 -12.93
CA GLY A 271 4.32 -17.43 -13.93
C GLY A 271 3.12 -16.66 -14.47
N VAL A 272 3.38 -15.50 -15.06
CA VAL A 272 2.44 -14.62 -15.76
C VAL A 272 2.54 -14.91 -17.25
N LEU A 273 1.45 -15.39 -17.84
CA LEU A 273 1.33 -15.67 -19.26
C LEU A 273 0.69 -14.49 -19.99
N THR A 274 1.40 -13.91 -20.95
CA THR A 274 0.84 -12.92 -21.89
C THR A 274 0.38 -13.66 -23.14
N ILE A 275 -0.92 -13.59 -23.42
CA ILE A 275 -1.54 -14.22 -24.59
C ILE A 275 -1.63 -13.18 -25.70
N ILE A 276 -1.05 -13.49 -26.86
CA ILE A 276 -1.14 -12.65 -28.06
C ILE A 276 -2.11 -13.31 -29.03
N ASN A 277 -3.18 -12.59 -29.38
CA ASN A 277 -4.11 -12.94 -30.45
C ASN A 277 -3.92 -11.90 -31.57
N GLU A 278 -3.32 -12.24 -32.70
CA GLU A 278 -3.17 -11.33 -33.85
C GLU A 278 -4.47 -11.15 -34.65
N LYS A 279 -5.64 -11.15 -33.98
CA LYS A 279 -6.92 -10.89 -34.63
C LYS A 279 -7.71 -9.80 -33.90
N GLN A 280 -7.40 -8.54 -34.23
CA GLN A 280 -8.31 -7.66 -34.95
C GLN A 280 -7.60 -6.39 -35.43
#